data_AF-A0A956WSV8-F1
#
_entry.id   AF-A0A956WSV8-F1
#
_cell.length_a   1.000
_cell.length_b   1.000
_cell.length_c   1.000
_cell.angle_alpha   90.00
_cell.angle_beta   90.00
_cell.angle_gamma   90.00
#
_symmetry.space_group_name_H-M   'P 1'
#
loop_
_entity.id
_entity.type
_entity.pdbx_description
1 polymer ?
#
loop_
_entity_poly.entity_id
_entity_poly.type
_entity_poly.pdbx_seq_one_letter_code
_entity_poly.pdbx_strand_id
1 'polypeptide(L)'
;MDTKLMNATTDLTALVPGLRAHGRYHIGPCPFCGGEDRFTIKRTDAGDLWICRQCGDGKYHDAVAFRMRAEGKSFREVTQDTRYEIRDTSSERRSSPVPRVSNFASAPDEDWQTSRLVAQKRAAATLWLTDDEPPVAPEITRVVWHYLRAYRGLSPDTIRRYMLGYVPEGAQLGDGSAYPPGIHIPGMVDGQLWYVKARL
;
A
#
# COMPACT_ATOMS: atom_id res chain seq x y z
N MET A 1 -4.09 -33.07 -3.63
CA MET A 1 -3.48 -31.92 -4.33
C MET A 1 -3.08 -30.88 -3.28
N ASP A 2 -1.99 -30.11 -3.47
CA ASP A 2 -1.59 -29.07 -2.50
C ASP A 2 -2.59 -27.90 -2.54
N THR A 3 -3.14 -27.51 -1.39
CA THR A 3 -4.11 -26.41 -1.28
C THR A 3 -3.54 -25.07 -1.69
N LYS A 4 -2.23 -24.85 -1.50
CA LYS A 4 -1.55 -23.66 -2.01
C LYS A 4 -1.58 -23.61 -3.53
N LEU A 5 -1.34 -24.75 -4.18
CA LEU A 5 -1.39 -24.84 -5.63
C LEU A 5 -2.81 -24.55 -6.11
N MET A 6 -3.83 -25.19 -5.53
CA MET A 6 -5.23 -24.96 -5.88
C MET A 6 -5.64 -23.49 -5.74
N ASN A 7 -5.25 -22.83 -4.65
CA ASN A 7 -5.54 -21.41 -4.47
C ASN A 7 -4.82 -20.54 -5.50
N ALA A 8 -3.56 -20.82 -5.81
CA ALA A 8 -2.76 -20.07 -6.77
C ALA A 8 -3.23 -20.23 -8.23
N THR A 9 -3.81 -21.39 -8.58
CA THR A 9 -4.22 -21.69 -9.97
C THR A 9 -5.71 -21.51 -10.24
N THR A 10 -6.54 -21.27 -9.22
CA THR A 10 -8.00 -21.05 -9.41
C THR A 10 -8.28 -19.60 -9.73
N ASP A 11 -8.88 -19.34 -10.90
CA ASP A 11 -9.38 -18.02 -11.26
C ASP A 11 -10.86 -17.90 -10.87
N LEU A 12 -11.14 -17.20 -9.77
CA LEU A 12 -12.52 -17.02 -9.31
C LEU A 12 -13.31 -16.08 -10.21
N THR A 13 -12.65 -15.20 -10.97
CA THR A 13 -13.32 -14.26 -11.88
C THR A 13 -13.89 -14.96 -13.11
N ALA A 14 -13.26 -16.07 -13.53
CA ALA A 14 -13.79 -16.94 -14.58
C ALA A 14 -15.01 -17.75 -14.12
N LEU A 15 -15.07 -18.11 -12.82
CA LEU A 15 -16.16 -18.91 -12.25
C LEU A 15 -17.41 -18.09 -11.89
N VAL A 16 -17.27 -16.78 -11.71
CA VAL A 16 -18.36 -15.89 -11.28
C VAL A 16 -18.65 -14.87 -12.38
N PRO A 17 -19.67 -15.10 -13.22
CA PRO A 17 -20.02 -14.16 -14.29
C PRO A 17 -20.62 -12.86 -13.72
N GLY A 18 -20.50 -11.77 -14.50
CA GLY A 18 -21.16 -10.50 -14.19
C GLY A 18 -20.39 -9.57 -13.24
N LEU A 19 -19.14 -9.90 -12.90
CA LEU A 19 -18.29 -9.03 -12.08
C LEU A 19 -17.64 -7.92 -12.93
N ARG A 20 -17.54 -6.71 -12.36
CA ARG A 20 -16.86 -5.55 -12.96
C ARG A 20 -15.48 -5.35 -12.32
N ALA A 21 -14.47 -5.10 -13.14
CA ALA A 21 -13.10 -4.91 -12.68
C ALA A 21 -12.85 -3.47 -12.19
N HIS A 22 -12.21 -3.35 -11.03
CA HIS A 22 -11.77 -2.12 -10.38
C HIS A 22 -10.36 -2.33 -9.79
N GLY A 23 -9.32 -2.17 -10.63
CA GLY A 23 -7.95 -2.46 -10.24
C GLY A 23 -7.76 -3.94 -9.91
N ARG A 24 -7.32 -4.25 -8.68
CA ARG A 24 -7.17 -5.65 -8.21
C ARG A 24 -8.49 -6.28 -7.73
N TYR A 25 -9.59 -5.53 -7.74
CA TYR A 25 -10.88 -5.98 -7.25
C TYR A 25 -11.85 -6.27 -8.40
N HIS A 26 -12.68 -7.29 -8.26
CA HIS A 26 -13.82 -7.56 -9.14
C HIS A 26 -15.08 -7.57 -8.30
N ILE A 27 -16.04 -6.71 -8.63
CA ILE A 27 -17.21 -6.42 -7.80
C ILE A 27 -18.48 -6.69 -8.60
N GLY A 28 -19.47 -7.34 -7.99
CA GLY A 28 -20.74 -7.59 -8.66
C GLY A 28 -21.74 -8.43 -7.85
N PRO A 29 -22.71 -9.08 -8.53
CA PRO A 29 -23.74 -9.89 -7.90
C PRO A 29 -23.11 -11.08 -7.17
N CYS A 30 -23.66 -11.45 -6.00
CA CYS A 30 -23.17 -12.64 -5.30
C CYS A 30 -23.77 -13.91 -5.91
N PRO A 31 -22.95 -14.92 -6.27
CA PRO A 31 -23.47 -16.19 -6.79
C PRO A 31 -24.26 -17.00 -5.75
N PHE A 32 -24.12 -16.68 -4.45
CA PHE A 32 -24.78 -17.41 -3.36
C PHE A 32 -26.08 -16.75 -2.87
N CYS A 33 -26.19 -15.42 -2.93
CA CYS A 33 -27.35 -14.70 -2.39
C CYS A 33 -27.87 -13.57 -3.29
N GLY A 34 -27.38 -13.46 -4.54
CA GLY A 34 -27.76 -12.40 -5.47
C GLY A 34 -27.26 -11.01 -5.07
N GLY A 35 -28.05 -9.98 -5.39
CA GLY A 35 -27.68 -8.57 -5.26
C GLY A 35 -26.94 -8.03 -6.49
N GLU A 36 -26.40 -6.82 -6.40
CA GLU A 36 -25.79 -6.14 -7.56
C GLU A 36 -24.27 -5.93 -7.41
N ASP A 37 -23.77 -5.65 -6.20
CA ASP A 37 -22.38 -5.20 -5.98
C ASP A 37 -21.73 -5.77 -4.69
N ARG A 38 -22.38 -6.74 -4.03
CA ARG A 38 -21.99 -7.18 -2.68
C ARG A 38 -20.90 -8.25 -2.64
N PHE A 39 -20.62 -8.88 -3.78
CA PHE A 39 -19.57 -9.86 -3.91
C PHE A 39 -18.31 -9.21 -4.45
N THR A 40 -17.19 -9.44 -3.79
CA THR A 40 -15.90 -8.87 -4.16
C THR A 40 -14.85 -9.96 -4.20
N ILE A 41 -14.15 -10.06 -5.33
CA ILE A 41 -12.92 -10.84 -5.47
C ILE A 41 -11.74 -9.88 -5.44
N LYS A 42 -10.74 -10.16 -4.62
CA LYS A 42 -9.44 -9.49 -4.58
C LYS A 42 -8.39 -10.42 -5.19
N ARG A 43 -7.78 -10.02 -6.30
CA ARG A 43 -6.68 -10.77 -6.92
C ARG A 43 -5.38 -10.56 -6.15
N THR A 44 -4.72 -11.65 -5.76
CA THR A 44 -3.41 -11.63 -5.09
C THR A 44 -2.43 -12.57 -5.78
N ASP A 45 -1.14 -12.38 -5.53
CA ASP A 45 -0.10 -13.22 -6.13
C ASP A 45 -0.11 -14.66 -5.57
N ALA A 46 -0.78 -14.88 -4.44
CA ALA A 46 -0.94 -16.19 -3.79
C ALA A 46 -2.27 -16.89 -4.15
N GLY A 47 -3.14 -16.24 -4.94
CA GLY A 47 -4.48 -16.74 -5.28
C GLY A 47 -5.58 -15.70 -5.08
N ASP A 48 -6.72 -15.92 -5.69
CA ASP A 48 -7.88 -15.05 -5.56
C ASP A 48 -8.56 -15.24 -4.19
N LEU A 49 -8.92 -14.12 -3.55
CA LEU A 49 -9.70 -14.10 -2.30
C LEU A 49 -11.07 -13.50 -2.57
N TRP A 50 -12.12 -13.99 -1.90
CA TRP A 50 -13.48 -13.49 -2.08
C TRP A 50 -14.16 -13.14 -0.76
N ILE A 51 -15.13 -12.24 -0.82
CA ILE A 51 -16.02 -11.89 0.28
C ILE A 51 -17.40 -11.53 -0.26
N CYS A 52 -18.45 -11.89 0.47
CA CYS A 52 -19.77 -11.31 0.31
C CYS A 52 -20.13 -10.49 1.55
N ARG A 53 -20.50 -9.23 1.36
CA ARG A 53 -20.87 -8.32 2.45
C ARG A 53 -22.19 -8.68 3.16
N GLN A 54 -22.99 -9.60 2.61
CA GLN A 54 -24.31 -9.97 3.15
C GLN A 54 -24.40 -11.42 3.64
N CYS A 55 -24.03 -12.40 2.81
CA CYS A 55 -24.13 -13.82 3.17
C CYS A 55 -22.80 -14.44 3.60
N GLY A 56 -21.76 -13.61 3.75
CA GLY A 56 -20.47 -13.98 4.32
C GLY A 56 -20.43 -13.70 5.82
N ASP A 57 -19.30 -14.05 6.44
CA ASP A 57 -18.97 -13.79 7.85
C ASP A 57 -18.14 -12.51 8.05
N GLY A 58 -18.05 -11.66 7.03
CA GLY A 58 -17.24 -10.44 7.03
C GLY A 58 -15.74 -10.66 6.79
N LYS A 59 -15.29 -11.88 6.47
CA LYS A 59 -13.88 -12.19 6.18
C LYS A 59 -13.66 -12.55 4.72
N TYR A 60 -12.41 -12.42 4.30
CA TYR A 60 -11.96 -12.96 3.01
C TYR A 60 -11.74 -14.47 3.12
N HIS A 61 -12.24 -15.18 2.12
CA HIS A 61 -12.09 -16.63 1.96
C HIS A 61 -11.32 -16.92 0.68
N ASP A 62 -10.67 -18.08 0.62
CA ASP A 62 -9.89 -18.48 -0.54
C ASP A 62 -10.73 -19.24 -1.59
N ALA A 63 -10.08 -19.62 -2.69
CA ALA A 63 -10.73 -20.32 -3.77
C ALA A 63 -11.20 -21.74 -3.38
N VAL A 64 -10.49 -22.41 -2.47
CA VAL A 64 -10.94 -23.70 -1.93
C VAL A 64 -12.26 -23.52 -1.16
N ALA A 65 -12.34 -22.53 -0.28
CA ALA A 65 -13.55 -22.20 0.47
C ALA A 65 -14.70 -21.78 -0.46
N PHE A 66 -14.40 -21.07 -1.57
CA PHE A 66 -15.39 -20.77 -2.60
C PHE A 66 -16.01 -22.06 -3.16
N ARG A 67 -15.17 -23.02 -3.58
CA ARG A 67 -15.62 -24.28 -4.17
C ARG A 67 -16.41 -25.14 -3.20
N MET A 68 -15.94 -25.25 -1.94
CA MET A 68 -16.68 -25.95 -0.90
C MET A 68 -18.11 -25.40 -0.78
N ARG A 69 -18.24 -24.07 -0.80
CA ARG A 69 -19.54 -23.40 -0.70
C ARG A 69 -20.38 -23.52 -1.98
N ALA A 70 -19.78 -23.39 -3.15
CA ALA A 70 -20.47 -23.44 -4.44
C ALA A 70 -20.96 -24.85 -4.79
N GLU A 71 -20.16 -25.87 -4.47
CA GLU A 71 -20.42 -27.27 -4.83
C GLU A 71 -21.03 -28.07 -3.67
N GLY A 72 -21.13 -27.49 -2.46
CA GLY A 72 -21.58 -28.19 -1.25
C GLY A 72 -20.64 -29.33 -0.81
N LYS A 73 -19.39 -29.31 -1.27
CA LYS A 73 -18.39 -30.37 -1.02
C LYS A 73 -17.58 -30.09 0.25
N SER A 74 -17.16 -31.15 0.92
CA SER A 74 -16.18 -31.06 2.00
C SER A 74 -14.80 -30.69 1.47
N PHE A 75 -13.94 -30.19 2.36
CA PHE A 75 -12.54 -29.87 2.03
C PHE A 75 -11.79 -31.05 1.39
N ARG A 76 -12.04 -32.27 1.90
CA ARG A 76 -11.42 -33.50 1.38
C ARG A 76 -11.87 -33.77 -0.06
N GLU A 77 -13.16 -33.62 -0.35
CA GLU A 77 -13.68 -33.83 -1.70
C GLU A 77 -13.14 -32.78 -2.68
N VAL A 78 -13.07 -31.51 -2.27
CA VAL A 78 -12.51 -30.44 -3.11
C VAL A 78 -11.03 -30.68 -3.43
N THR A 79 -10.23 -31.08 -2.44
CA THR A 79 -8.77 -31.31 -2.61
C THR A 79 -8.41 -32.61 -3.34
N GLN A 80 -9.37 -33.51 -3.50
CA GLN A 80 -9.25 -34.78 -4.22
C GLN A 80 -9.87 -34.72 -5.63
N ASP A 81 -10.58 -33.66 -5.99
CA ASP A 81 -11.22 -33.51 -7.29
C ASP A 81 -10.19 -33.23 -8.40
N THR A 82 -9.92 -34.23 -9.23
CA THR A 82 -8.96 -34.19 -10.33
C THR A 82 -9.52 -33.58 -11.62
N ARG A 83 -10.81 -33.19 -11.67
CA ARG A 83 -11.38 -32.41 -12.80
C ARG A 83 -10.94 -30.94 -12.77
N TYR A 84 -9.99 -30.63 -11.91
CA TYR A 84 -9.42 -29.32 -11.76
C TYR A 84 -8.77 -28.86 -13.07
N GLU A 85 -9.44 -27.95 -13.78
CA GLU A 85 -8.82 -27.18 -14.83
C GLU A 85 -7.80 -26.24 -14.18
N ILE A 86 -6.56 -26.72 -14.12
CA ILE A 86 -5.40 -25.88 -13.84
C ILE A 86 -5.43 -24.79 -14.90
N ARG A 87 -5.51 -23.51 -14.49
CA ARG A 87 -5.23 -22.42 -15.42
C ARG A 87 -3.92 -22.76 -16.12
N ASP A 88 -3.96 -22.94 -17.44
CA ASP A 88 -2.73 -23.11 -18.20
C ASP A 88 -1.95 -21.78 -18.13
N THR A 89 -1.14 -21.67 -17.08
CA THR A 89 -0.25 -20.53 -16.89
C THR A 89 0.84 -20.50 -17.97
N SER A 90 0.95 -21.52 -18.83
CA SER A 90 1.88 -21.52 -19.96
C SER A 90 1.38 -20.66 -21.13
N SER A 91 0.07 -20.61 -21.41
CA SER A 91 -0.48 -19.79 -22.49
C SER A 91 -0.81 -18.34 -22.09
N GLU A 92 -0.88 -18.03 -20.79
CA GLU A 92 -1.09 -16.67 -20.27
C GLU A 92 0.10 -16.12 -19.47
N ARG A 93 1.30 -16.67 -19.70
CA ARG A 93 2.39 -15.75 -19.98
C ARG A 93 2.06 -15.03 -21.29
N ARG A 94 1.05 -14.15 -21.27
CA ARG A 94 1.30 -12.81 -21.82
C ARG A 94 2.62 -12.50 -21.19
N SER A 95 3.69 -12.50 -21.98
CA SER A 95 4.94 -11.88 -21.59
C SER A 95 4.49 -10.59 -20.93
N SER A 96 4.46 -10.58 -19.59
CA SER A 96 4.08 -9.39 -18.82
C SER A 96 5.07 -8.41 -19.38
N PRO A 97 4.65 -7.47 -20.24
CA PRO A 97 5.48 -6.94 -21.30
C PRO A 97 6.75 -6.50 -20.63
N VAL A 98 7.87 -7.26 -20.77
CA VAL A 98 9.00 -7.33 -19.80
C VAL A 98 8.98 -6.06 -19.01
N PRO A 99 8.36 -6.02 -17.79
CA PRO A 99 7.60 -4.86 -17.28
C PRO A 99 8.34 -3.65 -17.78
N ARG A 100 7.87 -3.03 -18.91
CA ARG A 100 8.75 -2.18 -19.77
C ARG A 100 9.63 -1.49 -18.78
N VAL A 101 10.93 -1.82 -18.72
CA VAL A 101 11.79 -1.27 -17.67
C VAL A 101 11.52 0.20 -17.77
N SER A 102 10.85 0.76 -16.76
CA SER A 102 9.84 1.78 -17.04
C SER A 102 10.46 3.12 -17.35
N ASN A 103 11.70 3.20 -17.83
CA ASN A 103 12.72 4.00 -17.16
C ASN A 103 12.41 3.91 -15.66
N PHE A 104 13.03 2.97 -14.92
CA PHE A 104 13.12 3.24 -13.48
C PHE A 104 13.57 4.69 -13.39
N ALA A 105 12.72 5.54 -12.81
CA ALA A 105 13.08 6.93 -12.70
C ALA A 105 14.43 6.91 -12.00
N SER A 106 15.48 7.43 -12.64
CA SER A 106 16.75 7.52 -11.95
C SER A 106 16.47 8.36 -10.71
N ALA A 107 17.07 7.97 -9.58
CA ALA A 107 17.07 8.84 -8.43
C ALA A 107 17.50 10.24 -8.88
N PRO A 108 16.94 11.31 -8.29
CA PRO A 108 17.38 12.66 -8.57
C PRO A 108 18.91 12.76 -8.48
N ASP A 109 19.51 13.71 -9.20
CA ASP A 109 20.95 13.89 -9.18
C ASP A 109 21.50 14.19 -7.77
N GLU A 110 22.80 13.98 -7.58
CA GLU A 110 23.44 14.08 -6.28
C GLU A 110 23.37 15.50 -5.69
N ASP A 111 23.45 16.54 -6.53
CA ASP A 111 23.37 17.94 -6.09
C ASP A 111 21.98 18.27 -5.55
N TRP A 112 20.93 17.81 -6.25
CA TRP A 112 19.55 17.89 -5.82
C TRP A 112 19.33 17.15 -4.49
N GLN A 113 19.86 15.93 -4.36
CA GLN A 113 19.71 15.10 -3.16
C GLN A 113 20.41 15.73 -1.97
N THR A 114 21.66 16.17 -2.15
CA THR A 114 22.50 16.76 -1.12
C THR A 114 21.87 18.04 -0.58
N SER A 115 21.45 18.95 -1.47
CA SER A 115 20.82 20.21 -1.09
C SER A 115 19.58 20.00 -0.21
N ARG A 116 18.75 19.01 -0.54
CA ARG A 116 17.53 18.70 0.21
C ARG A 116 17.78 17.90 1.47
N LEU A 117 18.74 16.98 1.50
CA LEU A 117 19.11 16.27 2.72
C LEU A 117 19.66 17.24 3.78
N VAL A 118 20.45 18.22 3.37
CA VAL A 118 20.94 19.28 4.27
C VAL A 118 19.78 20.11 4.83
N ALA A 119 18.86 20.55 3.98
CA ALA A 119 17.67 21.30 4.41
C ALA A 119 16.74 20.47 5.29
N GLN A 120 16.50 19.21 4.92
CA GLN A 120 15.66 18.29 5.67
C GLN A 120 16.25 18.00 7.05
N LYS A 121 17.57 17.82 7.15
CA LYS A 121 18.23 17.60 8.45
C LYS A 121 18.08 18.82 9.37
N ARG A 122 18.17 20.04 8.82
CA ARG A 122 17.90 21.28 9.57
C ARG A 122 16.45 21.36 10.01
N ALA A 123 15.51 21.06 9.12
CA ALA A 123 14.08 21.03 9.41
C ALA A 123 13.73 19.96 10.45
N ALA A 124 14.34 18.77 10.40
CA ALA A 124 14.12 17.70 11.35
C ALA A 124 14.61 18.08 12.75
N ALA A 125 15.77 18.74 12.83
CA ALA A 125 16.32 19.22 14.09
C ALA A 125 15.40 20.21 14.82
N THR A 126 14.54 20.97 14.12
CA THR A 126 13.55 21.83 14.79
C THR A 126 12.51 21.02 15.57
N LEU A 127 12.15 19.83 15.08
CA LEU A 127 11.17 18.95 15.71
C LEU A 127 11.79 17.92 16.65
N TRP A 128 13.12 17.82 16.82
CA TRP A 128 13.72 16.82 17.71
C TRP A 128 13.66 17.20 19.19
N LEU A 129 12.47 17.63 19.64
CA LEU A 129 12.18 17.82 21.05
C LEU A 129 12.22 16.45 21.77
N THR A 130 12.80 16.42 22.96
CA THR A 130 12.63 15.29 23.88
C THR A 130 11.36 15.51 24.69
N ASP A 131 10.77 14.45 25.26
CA ASP A 131 9.60 14.62 26.14
C ASP A 131 9.99 15.37 27.45
N ASP A 132 11.31 15.49 27.74
CA ASP A 132 11.89 16.12 28.93
C ASP A 132 12.45 17.55 28.70
N GLU A 133 12.66 18.01 27.45
CA GLU A 133 13.06 19.38 27.10
C GLU A 133 11.96 20.11 26.35
N PRO A 134 11.48 21.24 26.90
CA PRO A 134 11.48 22.41 26.02
C PRO A 134 11.68 23.72 26.80
N PRO A 135 12.89 24.32 26.79
CA PRO A 135 12.99 25.73 27.19
C PRO A 135 13.07 26.69 26.00
N VAL A 136 13.42 26.25 24.78
CA VAL A 136 13.85 27.22 23.73
C VAL A 136 13.29 26.99 22.32
N ALA A 137 12.41 26.02 22.11
CA ALA A 137 11.77 25.84 20.81
C ALA A 137 10.71 26.93 20.57
N PRO A 138 10.68 27.56 19.38
CA PRO A 138 9.64 28.53 19.03
C PRO A 138 8.23 27.96 19.27
N GLU A 139 7.29 28.79 19.73
CA GLU A 139 5.92 28.38 20.08
C GLU A 139 5.26 27.54 18.97
N ILE A 140 5.41 28.00 17.72
CA ILE A 140 4.87 27.31 16.56
C ILE A 140 5.42 25.88 16.38
N THR A 141 6.67 25.63 16.75
CA THR A 141 7.30 24.31 16.68
C THR A 141 6.69 23.36 17.70
N ARG A 142 6.34 23.87 18.89
CA ARG A 142 5.63 23.09 19.92
C ARG A 142 4.22 22.72 19.48
N VAL A 143 3.51 23.64 18.81
CA VAL A 143 2.18 23.38 18.24
C VAL A 143 2.26 22.26 17.19
N VAL A 144 3.22 22.32 16.29
CA VAL A 144 3.44 21.28 15.27
C VAL A 144 3.81 19.93 15.91
N TRP A 145 4.70 19.94 16.91
CA TRP A 145 5.05 18.73 17.66
C TRP A 145 3.81 18.08 18.31
N HIS A 146 2.98 18.90 18.98
CA HIS A 146 1.73 18.42 19.57
C HIS A 146 0.75 17.91 18.51
N TYR A 147 0.62 18.58 17.36
CA TYR A 147 -0.18 18.11 16.24
C TYR A 147 0.25 16.71 15.76
N LEU A 148 1.54 16.50 15.54
CA LEU A 148 2.08 15.22 15.09
C LEU A 148 1.87 14.10 16.12
N ARG A 149 2.08 14.38 17.40
CA ARG A 149 1.96 13.40 18.49
C ARG A 149 0.51 13.12 18.87
N ALA A 150 -0.23 14.15 19.28
CA ALA A 150 -1.56 14.02 19.87
C ALA A 150 -2.67 13.83 18.83
N TYR A 151 -2.61 14.59 17.72
CA TYR A 151 -3.67 14.53 16.71
C TYR A 151 -3.40 13.48 15.61
N ARG A 152 -2.15 13.33 15.18
CA ARG A 152 -1.76 12.35 14.15
C ARG A 152 -1.32 11.00 14.70
N GLY A 153 -1.10 10.90 16.01
CA GLY A 153 -0.73 9.65 16.68
C GLY A 153 0.68 9.15 16.33
N LEU A 154 1.58 10.01 15.83
CA LEU A 154 2.94 9.61 15.51
C LEU A 154 3.76 9.50 16.80
N SER A 155 4.55 8.44 16.95
CA SER A 155 5.49 8.33 18.06
C SER A 155 6.71 9.25 17.83
N PRO A 156 7.43 9.67 18.89
CA PRO A 156 8.63 10.49 18.70
C PRO A 156 9.72 9.70 17.95
N ASP A 157 9.78 8.38 18.16
CA ASP A 157 10.63 7.47 17.39
C ASP A 157 10.29 7.52 15.89
N THR A 158 9.01 7.47 15.52
CA THR A 158 8.58 7.58 14.11
C THR A 158 8.99 8.92 13.50
N ILE A 159 8.77 10.02 14.24
CA ILE A 159 9.13 11.37 13.77
C ILE A 159 10.65 11.47 13.53
N ARG A 160 11.47 10.93 14.43
CA ARG A 160 12.94 10.92 14.31
C ARG A 160 13.42 9.98 13.20
N ARG A 161 12.95 8.74 13.20
CA ARG A 161 13.35 7.68 12.26
C ARG A 161 13.08 8.06 10.80
N TYR A 162 11.96 8.73 10.55
CA TYR A 162 11.59 9.20 9.21
C TYR A 162 11.99 10.65 8.94
N MET A 163 12.79 11.27 9.83
CA MET A 163 13.30 12.63 9.71
C MET A 163 12.22 13.67 9.38
N LEU A 164 11.05 13.56 10.00
CA LEU A 164 10.02 14.58 9.85
C LEU A 164 10.55 15.91 10.38
N GLY A 165 10.34 16.98 9.62
CA GLY A 165 10.84 18.31 9.94
C GLY A 165 9.79 19.38 9.86
N TYR A 166 10.06 20.53 10.47
CA TYR A 166 9.22 21.71 10.35
C TYR A 166 10.04 22.91 9.89
N VAL A 167 9.50 23.60 8.90
CA VAL A 167 10.06 24.80 8.29
C VAL A 167 9.05 25.93 8.53
N PRO A 168 9.34 26.90 9.42
CA PRO A 168 8.41 27.99 9.72
C PRO A 168 8.27 28.97 8.55
N GLU A 169 9.37 29.26 7.88
CA GLU A 169 9.44 30.21 6.76
C GLU A 169 10.16 29.55 5.58
N GLY A 170 9.66 29.79 4.36
CA GLY A 170 10.26 29.24 3.16
C GLY A 170 11.69 29.73 2.94
N ALA A 171 12.51 28.90 2.32
CA ALA A 171 13.90 29.21 1.99
C ALA A 171 14.22 28.86 0.53
N GLN A 172 15.38 29.30 0.06
CA GLN A 172 15.96 28.84 -1.20
C GLN A 172 17.12 27.90 -0.91
N LEU A 173 17.19 26.78 -1.62
CA LEU A 173 18.27 25.81 -1.49
C LEU A 173 19.49 26.20 -2.32
N GLY A 174 20.61 25.52 -2.08
CA GLY A 174 21.87 25.75 -2.80
C GLY A 174 21.78 25.53 -4.32
N ASP A 175 20.84 24.69 -4.78
CA ASP A 175 20.51 24.46 -6.19
C ASP A 175 19.55 25.53 -6.77
N GLY A 176 19.24 26.59 -6.02
CA GLY A 176 18.32 27.65 -6.40
C GLY A 176 16.84 27.28 -6.29
N SER A 177 16.50 26.05 -5.92
CA SER A 177 15.11 25.62 -5.80
C SER A 177 14.44 26.13 -4.52
N ALA A 178 13.13 26.36 -4.59
CA ALA A 178 12.35 26.80 -3.44
C ALA A 178 12.10 25.63 -2.47
N TYR A 179 12.18 25.95 -1.17
CA TYR A 179 11.89 25.05 -0.07
C TYR A 179 10.77 25.67 0.79
N PRO A 180 9.50 25.31 0.54
CA PRO A 180 8.37 26.02 1.10
C PRO A 180 8.22 25.78 2.62
N PRO A 181 7.51 26.68 3.34
CA PRO A 181 7.18 26.44 4.75
C PRO A 181 6.23 25.25 4.91
N GLY A 182 6.23 24.66 6.11
CA GLY A 182 5.33 23.57 6.49
C GLY A 182 6.04 22.40 7.18
N ILE A 183 5.32 21.30 7.35
CA ILE A 183 5.81 20.01 7.83
C ILE A 183 6.38 19.24 6.65
N HIS A 184 7.66 18.89 6.71
CA HIS A 184 8.39 18.21 5.65
C HIS A 184 8.52 16.71 5.94
N ILE A 185 8.21 15.90 4.92
CA ILE A 185 8.24 14.44 4.95
C ILE A 185 9.13 13.95 3.80
N PRO A 186 10.34 13.45 4.06
CA PRO A 186 11.22 12.94 3.03
C PRO A 186 10.75 11.57 2.54
N GLY A 187 10.81 11.36 1.22
CA GLY A 187 10.60 10.07 0.56
C GLY A 187 11.93 9.44 0.20
N MET A 188 12.31 8.40 0.94
CA MET A 188 13.55 7.65 0.70
C MET A 188 13.23 6.35 -0.03
N VAL A 189 14.05 5.98 -1.03
CA VAL A 189 14.01 4.67 -1.69
C VAL A 189 15.45 4.18 -1.79
N ASP A 190 15.71 2.98 -1.26
CA ASP A 190 17.05 2.35 -1.23
C ASP A 190 18.17 3.27 -0.72
N GLY A 191 17.87 4.09 0.29
CA GLY A 191 18.81 5.03 0.91
C GLY A 191 18.99 6.36 0.17
N GLN A 192 18.37 6.53 -1.00
CA GLN A 192 18.41 7.76 -1.78
C GLN A 192 17.18 8.64 -1.50
N LEU A 193 17.32 9.95 -1.60
CA LEU A 193 16.21 10.90 -1.44
C LEU A 193 15.54 11.13 -2.79
N TRP A 194 14.24 10.90 -2.88
CA TRP A 194 13.48 11.00 -4.12
C TRP A 194 12.56 12.21 -4.18
N TYR A 195 12.01 12.60 -3.04
CA TYR A 195 11.17 13.77 -2.92
C TYR A 195 11.13 14.24 -1.47
N VAL A 196 10.75 15.50 -1.26
CA VAL A 196 10.33 16.01 0.04
C VAL A 196 8.93 16.58 -0.12
N LYS A 197 7.98 16.11 0.68
CA LYS A 197 6.61 16.61 0.68
C LYS A 197 6.44 17.62 1.81
N ALA A 198 6.07 18.85 1.47
CA ALA A 198 5.61 19.84 2.44
C ALA A 198 4.10 19.70 2.68
N ARG A 199 3.68 19.94 3.92
CA ARG A 199 2.29 19.98 4.38
C ARG A 199 2.08 21.24 5.21
N LEU A 200 1.08 22.04 4.86
CA LEU A 200 0.63 23.19 5.63
C LEU A 200 -0.39 22.77 6.68
#